data_AF-A0A6B3H0V3-F1
#
_entry.id   AF-A0A6B3H0V3-F1
#
_cell.length_a   1.000
_cell.length_b   1.000
_cell.length_c   1.000
_cell.angle_alpha   90.00
_cell.angle_beta   90.00
_cell.angle_gamma   90.00
#
_symmetry.space_group_name_H-M   'P 1'
#
loop_
_entity.id
_entity.type
_entity.pdbx_description
1 polymer ?
#
loop_
_entity_poly.entity_id
_entity_poly.type
_entity_poly.pdbx_seq_one_letter_code
_entity_poly.pdbx_strand_id
1 'polypeptide(L)'
;QMAKLEREVGQQLLARNGRGVRLTDAGRLLADHAARILSQVELAQSDIEAQRGEVVGEVTLSAFPTAARGLLPATLTALRADHPELRVRTRELEPEQGLLAVLRGDVD
;
A
#
# COMPACT_ATOMS: atom_id res chain seq x y z
N GLN A 1 -9.25 8.08 19.09
CA GLN A 1 -8.50 6.82 18.88
C GLN A 1 -6.99 7.00 19.09
N MET A 2 -6.36 8.07 18.59
CA MET A 2 -4.90 8.22 18.70
C MET A 2 -4.36 8.29 20.14
N ALA A 3 -5.03 9.04 21.03
CA ALA A 3 -4.66 9.07 22.45
C ALA A 3 -4.82 7.72 23.19
N LYS A 4 -5.54 6.75 22.62
CA LYS A 4 -5.58 5.37 23.14
C LYS A 4 -4.34 4.60 22.65
N LEU A 5 -4.03 4.70 21.37
CA LEU A 5 -2.86 4.07 20.78
C LEU A 5 -1.55 4.56 21.40
N GLU A 6 -1.41 5.87 21.64
CA GLU A 6 -0.24 6.44 22.34
C GLU A 6 -0.09 5.89 23.76
N ARG A 7 -1.20 5.61 24.46
CA ARG A 7 -1.18 4.97 25.79
C ARG A 7 -0.77 3.51 25.73
N GLU A 8 -1.22 2.78 24.72
CA GLU A 8 -0.88 1.36 24.53
C GLU A 8 0.58 1.19 24.10
N VAL A 9 1.08 2.07 23.23
CA VAL A 9 2.48 2.09 22.76
C VAL A 9 3.43 2.70 23.81
N GLY A 10 2.89 3.52 24.73
CA GLY A 10 3.68 4.20 25.77
C GLY A 10 4.52 5.37 25.25
N GLN A 11 4.30 5.83 24.01
CA GLN A 11 5.01 6.93 23.39
C GLN A 11 4.04 7.89 22.68
N GLN A 12 4.39 9.17 22.65
CA GLN A 12 3.69 10.11 21.78
C GLN A 12 4.02 9.82 20.32
N LEU A 13 2.98 9.69 19.50
CA LEU A 13 3.06 9.39 18.07
C LEU A 13 2.87 10.66 17.25
N LEU A 14 2.18 11.66 17.81
CA LEU A 14 1.98 12.97 17.20
C LEU A 14 2.59 14.09 18.05
N ALA A 15 3.18 15.07 17.38
CA ALA A 15 3.65 16.32 17.97
C ALA A 15 2.95 17.52 17.32
N ARG A 16 2.69 18.57 18.10
CA ARG A 16 2.16 19.84 17.56
C ARG A 16 3.16 20.47 16.60
N ASN A 17 2.66 21.03 15.51
CA ASN A 17 3.44 21.78 14.52
C ASN A 17 2.64 23.01 14.05
N GLY A 18 2.78 24.12 14.78
CA GLY A 18 1.99 25.33 14.53
C GLY A 18 0.49 25.06 14.68
N ARG A 19 -0.27 25.23 13.59
CA ARG A 19 -1.72 24.94 13.53
C ARG A 19 -2.04 23.48 13.22
N GLY A 20 -1.03 22.62 12.97
CA GLY A 20 -1.21 21.22 12.62
C GLY A 20 -0.49 20.26 13.58
N VAL A 21 -0.35 19.01 13.14
CA VAL A 21 0.38 17.95 13.82
C VAL A 21 1.37 17.30 12.85
N ARG A 22 2.45 16.74 13.39
CA ARG A 22 3.42 15.91 12.65
C ARG A 22 3.63 14.60 13.39
N LEU A 23 4.04 13.56 12.67
CA LEU A 23 4.50 12.32 13.30
C LEU A 23 5.79 12.59 14.09
N THR A 24 5.89 12.01 15.28
CA THR A 24 7.16 11.83 16.00
C THR A 24 7.98 10.73 15.32
N ASP A 25 9.21 10.47 15.80
CA ASP A 25 9.99 9.34 15.30
C ASP A 25 9.31 8.01 15.61
N ALA A 26 8.75 7.86 16.81
CA ALA A 26 7.91 6.73 17.17
C ALA A 26 6.66 6.61 16.29
N GLY A 27 6.02 7.76 15.97
CA GLY A 27 4.88 7.82 15.05
C GLY A 27 5.22 7.36 13.63
N ARG A 28 6.38 7.76 13.10
CA ARG A 28 6.87 7.29 11.79
C ARG A 28 7.13 5.79 11.81
N LEU A 29 7.87 5.31 12.81
CA LEU A 29 8.19 3.89 12.94
C LEU A 29 6.92 3.03 13.02
N LEU A 30 5.94 3.45 13.84
CA LEU A 30 4.67 2.74 13.95
C LEU A 30 3.89 2.76 12.63
N ALA A 31 3.86 3.90 11.93
CA ALA A 31 3.18 4.01 10.65
C ALA A 31 3.77 3.06 9.60
N ASP A 32 5.10 2.97 9.51
CA ASP A 32 5.79 2.05 8.59
C ASP A 32 5.45 0.59 8.92
N HIS A 33 5.41 0.21 10.21
CA HIS A 33 5.01 -1.14 10.61
C HIS A 33 3.51 -1.42 10.37
N ALA A 34 2.64 -0.45 10.65
CA ALA A 34 1.21 -0.59 10.47
C ALA A 34 0.84 -0.79 9.00
N ALA A 35 1.45 -0.04 8.09
CA ALA A 35 1.25 -0.18 6.65
C ALA A 35 1.58 -1.61 6.18
N ARG A 36 2.72 -2.15 6.63
CA ARG A 36 3.12 -3.53 6.32
C ARG A 36 2.15 -4.57 6.88
N ILE A 37 1.69 -4.41 8.13
CA ILE A 37 0.73 -5.34 8.74
C ILE A 37 -0.58 -5.36 7.97
N LEU A 38 -1.10 -4.17 7.60
CA LEU A 38 -2.35 -4.06 6.85
C LEU A 38 -2.23 -4.70 5.47
N SER A 39 -1.14 -4.45 4.74
CA SER A 39 -0.86 -5.11 3.46
C SER A 39 -0.81 -6.64 3.59
N GLN A 40 -0.22 -7.17 4.66
CA GLN A 40 -0.22 -8.63 4.89
C GLN A 40 -1.60 -9.20 5.21
N VAL A 41 -2.47 -8.44 5.88
CA VAL A 41 -3.86 -8.84 6.13
C VAL A 41 -4.66 -8.85 4.83
N GLU A 42 -4.48 -7.83 3.98
CA GLU A 42 -5.12 -7.75 2.66
C GLU A 42 -4.67 -8.91 1.75
N LEU A 43 -3.38 -9.23 1.73
CA LEU A 43 -2.86 -10.38 1.02
C LEU A 43 -3.47 -11.70 1.53
N ALA A 44 -3.54 -11.89 2.84
CA ALA A 44 -4.15 -13.09 3.41
C ALA A 44 -5.64 -13.23 3.05
N GLN A 45 -6.38 -12.12 3.00
CA GLN A 45 -7.78 -12.12 2.54
C GLN A 45 -7.87 -12.48 1.06
N SER A 46 -6.99 -11.91 0.22
CA SER A 46 -6.89 -12.22 -1.20
C SER A 46 -6.59 -13.71 -1.44
N ASP A 47 -5.62 -14.28 -0.72
CA ASP A 47 -5.25 -15.69 -0.82
C ASP A 47 -6.40 -16.63 -0.45
N ILE A 48 -7.20 -16.27 0.56
CA ILE A 48 -8.39 -17.05 0.97
C ILE A 48 -9.46 -17.00 -0.11
N GLU A 49 -9.68 -15.85 -0.74
CA GLU A 49 -10.64 -15.72 -1.83
C GLU A 49 -10.14 -16.41 -3.12
N ALA A 50 -8.83 -16.34 -3.39
CA ALA A 50 -8.20 -17.06 -4.51
C ALA A 50 -8.33 -18.58 -4.39
N GLN A 51 -8.40 -19.15 -3.18
CA GLN A 51 -8.73 -20.57 -2.99
C GLN A 51 -10.11 -20.96 -3.55
N ARG A 52 -11.01 -20.00 -3.76
CA ARG A 52 -12.30 -20.21 -4.43
C ARG A 52 -12.18 -20.27 -5.96
N GLY A 53 -10.98 -20.07 -6.50
CA GLY A 53 -10.66 -20.19 -7.92
C GLY A 53 -10.78 -18.90 -8.73
N GLU A 54 -11.06 -17.77 -8.07
CA GLU A 54 -11.24 -16.47 -8.72
C GLU A 54 -10.17 -15.48 -8.22
N VAL A 55 -9.48 -14.82 -9.15
CA VAL A 55 -8.54 -13.72 -8.82
C VAL A 55 -9.37 -12.47 -8.57
N VAL A 56 -9.60 -12.17 -7.29
CA VAL A 56 -10.40 -11.04 -6.81
C VAL A 56 -9.57 -10.16 -5.88
N GLY A 57 -9.97 -8.90 -5.71
CA GLY A 57 -9.30 -7.97 -4.79
C GLY A 57 -8.77 -6.71 -5.48
N GLU A 58 -7.79 -6.06 -4.86
CA GLU A 58 -7.13 -4.87 -5.41
C GLU A 58 -5.62 -5.09 -5.47
N VAL A 59 -4.99 -4.66 -6.56
CA VAL A 59 -3.53 -4.60 -6.73
C VAL A 59 -3.13 -3.21 -7.22
N THR A 60 -2.08 -2.64 -6.65
CA THR A 60 -1.56 -1.31 -6.99
C THR A 60 -0.18 -1.44 -7.62
N LEU A 61 -0.11 -1.32 -8.95
CA LEU A 61 1.15 -1.42 -9.69
C LEU A 61 1.92 -0.10 -9.68
N SER A 62 3.22 -0.16 -9.39
CA SER A 62 4.14 0.96 -9.56
C SER A 62 4.95 0.83 -10.86
N ALA A 63 5.09 1.91 -11.62
CA ALA A 63 6.01 1.95 -12.76
C ALA A 63 6.65 3.34 -12.92
N PHE A 64 7.94 3.38 -13.28
CA PHE A 64 8.61 4.62 -13.68
C PHE A 64 8.16 5.05 -15.09
N PRO A 65 8.32 6.34 -15.48
CA PRO A 65 7.61 6.91 -16.64
C PRO A 65 7.78 6.15 -17.97
N THR A 66 8.97 5.59 -18.24
CA THR A 66 9.20 4.82 -19.47
C THR A 66 8.56 3.43 -19.43
N ALA A 67 8.59 2.74 -18.28
CA ALA A 67 7.87 1.48 -18.09
C ALA A 67 6.35 1.69 -18.06
N ALA A 68 5.88 2.77 -17.42
CA ALA A 68 4.47 3.12 -17.36
C ALA A 68 3.87 3.24 -18.77
N ARG A 69 4.57 3.95 -19.67
CA ARG A 69 4.16 4.12 -21.07
C ARG A 69 4.29 2.84 -21.89
N GLY A 70 5.36 2.07 -21.66
CA GLY A 70 5.68 0.90 -22.49
C GLY A 70 4.90 -0.37 -22.12
N LEU A 71 4.52 -0.53 -20.86
CA LEU A 71 4.02 -1.81 -20.33
C LEU A 71 2.58 -1.74 -19.83
N LEU A 72 2.20 -0.69 -19.08
CA LEU A 72 0.89 -0.65 -18.42
C LEU A 72 -0.31 -0.79 -19.38
N PRO A 73 -0.35 -0.17 -20.58
CA PRO A 73 -1.52 -0.30 -21.45
C PRO A 73 -1.85 -1.75 -21.83
N ALA A 74 -0.83 -2.54 -22.20
CA ALA A 74 -0.99 -3.93 -22.57
C ALA A 74 -1.33 -4.79 -21.33
N THR A 75 -0.60 -4.62 -20.24
CA THR A 75 -0.82 -5.36 -18.99
C THR A 75 -2.22 -5.12 -18.42
N LEU A 76 -2.69 -3.87 -18.38
CA LEU A 76 -4.03 -3.53 -17.88
C LEU A 76 -5.15 -4.05 -18.78
N THR A 77 -4.89 -4.24 -20.08
CA THR A 77 -5.86 -4.84 -21.00
C THR A 77 -5.98 -6.34 -20.73
N ALA A 78 -4.85 -7.04 -20.60
CA ALA A 78 -4.82 -8.47 -20.30
C ALA A 78 -5.47 -8.76 -18.94
N LEU A 79 -5.09 -8.03 -17.89
CA LEU A 79 -5.65 -8.23 -16.54
C LEU A 79 -7.16 -8.05 -16.49
N ARG A 80 -7.71 -7.06 -17.22
CA ARG A 80 -9.18 -6.86 -17.28
C ARG A 80 -9.91 -7.98 -18.02
N ALA A 81 -9.26 -8.60 -19.01
CA ALA A 81 -9.84 -9.69 -19.77
C ALA A 81 -9.80 -11.02 -18.98
N ASP A 82 -8.66 -11.31 -18.35
CA ASP A 82 -8.41 -12.57 -17.66
C ASP A 82 -8.97 -12.58 -16.23
N HIS A 83 -9.04 -11.41 -15.57
CA HIS A 83 -9.45 -11.25 -14.17
C HIS A 83 -10.39 -10.04 -14.00
N PRO A 84 -11.64 -10.11 -14.49
CA PRO A 84 -12.57 -8.97 -14.50
C PRO A 84 -12.96 -8.46 -13.09
N GLU A 85 -12.81 -9.29 -12.06
CA GLU A 85 -13.10 -8.92 -10.67
C GLU A 85 -11.89 -8.31 -9.92
N LEU A 86 -10.69 -8.34 -10.53
CA LEU A 86 -9.49 -7.71 -9.98
C LEU A 86 -9.50 -6.21 -10.25
N ARG A 87 -9.42 -5.40 -9.18
CA ARG A 87 -9.22 -3.95 -9.28
C ARG A 87 -7.74 -3.65 -9.41
N VAL A 88 -7.35 -3.06 -10.53
CA VAL A 88 -5.96 -2.64 -10.75
C VAL A 88 -5.85 -1.12 -10.61
N ARG A 89 -5.01 -0.67 -9.69
CA ARG A 89 -4.55 0.72 -9.56
C ARG A 89 -3.14 0.85 -10.08
N THR A 90 -2.77 2.05 -10.49
CA THR A 90 -1.43 2.34 -10.99
C THR A 90 -0.88 3.62 -10.37
N ARG A 91 0.41 3.62 -10.03
CA ARG A 91 1.15 4.81 -9.59
C ARG A 91 2.42 4.96 -10.42
N GLU A 92 2.60 6.16 -10.98
CA GLU A 92 3.88 6.53 -11.61
C GLU A 92 4.83 7.02 -10.52
N LEU A 93 5.94 6.32 -10.30
CA LEU A 93 6.93 6.60 -9.26
C LEU A 93 8.35 6.41 -9.81
N GLU A 94 9.29 7.23 -9.34
CA GLU A 94 10.71 6.96 -9.61
C GLU A 94 11.15 5.64 -8.95
N PRO A 95 12.16 4.93 -9.48
CA PRO A 95 12.51 3.57 -9.04
C PRO A 95 12.78 3.45 -7.54
N GLU A 96 13.50 4.39 -6.94
CA GLU A 96 13.78 4.39 -5.50
C GLU A 96 12.52 4.59 -4.65
N GLN A 97 11.57 5.38 -5.15
CA GLN A 97 10.28 5.61 -4.48
C GLN A 97 9.37 4.40 -4.61
N GLY A 98 9.36 3.75 -5.78
CA GLY A 98 8.63 2.51 -6.02
C GLY A 98 9.11 1.39 -5.10
N LEU A 99 10.42 1.20 -4.96
CA LEU A 99 10.98 0.20 -4.05
C LEU A 99 10.56 0.46 -2.59
N LEU A 100 10.64 1.71 -2.14
CA LEU A 100 10.19 2.07 -0.78
C LEU A 100 8.69 1.88 -0.60
N ALA A 101 7.88 2.16 -1.63
CA ALA A 101 6.45 1.95 -1.59
C ALA A 101 6.09 0.46 -1.48
N VAL A 102 6.79 -0.44 -2.19
CA VAL A 102 6.64 -1.89 -2.04
C VAL A 102 6.99 -2.32 -0.62
N LEU A 103 8.11 -1.85 -0.08
CA LEU A 103 8.54 -2.18 1.28
C LEU A 103 7.54 -1.72 2.36
N ARG A 104 6.80 -0.64 2.09
CA ARG A 104 5.74 -0.12 2.96
C ARG A 104 4.39 -0.80 2.75
N GLY A 105 4.18 -1.48 1.62
CA GLY A 105 2.87 -1.99 1.21
C GLY A 105 1.94 -0.92 0.64
N ASP A 106 2.50 0.20 0.16
CA ASP A 106 1.73 1.26 -0.52
C ASP A 106 1.43 0.93 -1.99
N VAL A 107 2.16 -0.03 -2.54
CA VAL A 107 2.06 -0.64 -3.88
C VAL A 107 2.48 -2.12 -3.78
N ASP A 108 2.07 -2.92 -4.76
CA ASP A 108 2.31 -4.36 -4.85
C ASP A 108 3.38 -4.72 -5.89
#